data_AF-A0A7V5R6L4-F1
#
_entry.id   AF-A0A7V5R6L4-F1
#
_cell.length_a   1.000
_cell.length_b   1.000
_cell.length_c   1.000
_cell.angle_alpha   90.00
_cell.angle_beta   90.00
_cell.angle_gamma   90.00
#
_symmetry.space_group_name_H-M   'P 1'
#
loop_
_entity.id
_entity.type
_entity.pdbx_description
1 polymer ?
#
loop_
_entity_poly.entity_id
_entity_poly.type
_entity_poly.pdbx_seq_one_letter_code
_entity_poly.pdbx_strand_id
1 'polypeptide(L)'
;MASNEVSFWLSLIQVAHPEQKRLFRYQLHQLIWRAFPGFSAGSKQPFLFTLTGREDHEGIYCLVQSATKPDWQKATQKNGYNSLIINKLHGVKSVCFRVHPGDQFFFQIDACPVKNIFQGRHQRGKKAPIYNP
;
A
#
# COMPACT_ATOMS: atom_id res chain seq x y z
N MET A 1 9.77 -26.16 -18.67
CA MET A 1 9.31 -24.75 -18.66
C MET A 1 9.68 -24.17 -17.31
N ALA A 2 10.36 -23.02 -17.26
CA ALA A 2 10.87 -22.47 -16.00
C ALA A 2 9.74 -21.87 -15.16
N SER A 3 9.64 -22.28 -13.89
CA SER A 3 8.76 -21.68 -12.89
C SER A 3 9.35 -20.35 -12.43
N ASN A 4 8.53 -19.29 -12.37
CA ASN A 4 8.95 -18.02 -11.77
C ASN A 4 8.58 -18.03 -10.28
N GLU A 5 9.57 -17.79 -9.43
CA GLU A 5 9.39 -17.68 -7.98
C GLU A 5 9.66 -16.25 -7.53
N VAL A 6 8.73 -15.67 -6.78
CA VAL A 6 8.87 -14.34 -6.18
C VAL A 6 8.59 -14.44 -4.69
N SER A 7 9.53 -13.98 -3.87
CA SER A 7 9.38 -13.94 -2.42
C SER A 7 9.09 -12.53 -1.92
N PHE A 8 8.14 -12.40 -1.00
CA PHE A 8 7.76 -11.12 -0.38
C PHE A 8 7.13 -11.33 1.01
N TRP A 9 6.92 -10.24 1.74
CA TRP A 9 6.24 -10.22 3.03
C TRP A 9 4.83 -9.64 2.88
N LEU A 10 3.86 -10.25 3.53
CA LEU A 10 2.51 -9.71 3.70
C LEU A 10 2.25 -9.40 5.17
N SER A 11 1.71 -8.22 5.44
CA SER A 11 1.21 -7.82 6.76
C SER A 11 -0.24 -7.38 6.68
N LEU A 12 -1.05 -7.83 7.63
CA LEU A 12 -2.40 -7.32 7.81
C LEU A 12 -2.41 -6.44 9.06
N ILE A 13 -2.69 -5.16 8.88
CA ILE A 13 -2.80 -4.17 9.96
C ILE A 13 -4.20 -3.60 10.02
N GLN A 14 -4.63 -3.23 11.21
CA GLN A 14 -5.84 -2.46 11.47
C GLN A 14 -5.41 -1.07 11.93
N VAL A 15 -5.87 -0.03 11.25
CA VAL A 15 -5.55 1.36 11.57
C VAL A 15 -6.80 2.07 12.06
N ALA A 16 -6.63 3.01 13.00
CA ALA A 16 -7.73 3.79 13.52
C ALA A 16 -8.48 4.54 12.41
N HIS A 17 -9.76 4.79 12.64
CA HIS A 17 -10.58 5.58 11.74
C HIS A 17 -9.97 6.97 11.53
N PRO A 18 -9.83 7.43 10.28
CA PRO A 18 -9.31 8.77 10.04
C PRO A 18 -10.29 9.83 10.52
N GLU A 19 -9.81 10.77 11.31
CA GLU A 19 -10.54 12.01 11.59
C GLU A 19 -10.79 12.82 10.31
N GLN A 20 -9.84 12.77 9.35
CA GLN A 20 -9.91 13.49 8.08
C GLN A 20 -9.80 12.54 6.88
N LYS A 21 -10.95 12.14 6.31
CA LYS A 21 -11.02 11.22 5.16
C LYS A 21 -10.15 11.65 3.96
N ARG A 22 -10.00 12.96 3.73
CA ARG A 22 -9.25 13.52 2.58
C ARG A 22 -7.74 13.23 2.64
N LEU A 23 -7.16 13.13 3.84
CA LEU A 23 -5.72 12.94 4.03
C LEU A 23 -5.35 11.49 4.37
N PHE A 24 -6.35 10.63 4.55
CA PHE A 24 -6.16 9.29 5.11
C PHE A 24 -5.12 8.45 4.36
N ARG A 25 -5.22 8.32 3.03
CA ARG A 25 -4.25 7.51 2.25
C ARG A 25 -2.82 8.04 2.36
N TYR A 26 -2.65 9.35 2.43
CA TYR A 26 -1.34 9.98 2.59
C TYR A 26 -0.78 9.73 3.99
N GLN A 27 -1.58 9.94 5.03
CA GLN A 27 -1.21 9.65 6.41
C GLN A 27 -0.93 8.16 6.63
N LEU A 28 -1.69 7.27 5.98
CA LEU A 28 -1.50 5.84 6.01
C LEU A 28 -0.18 5.45 5.35
N HIS A 29 0.14 6.03 4.19
CA HIS A 29 1.45 5.85 3.55
C HIS A 29 2.58 6.27 4.50
N GLN A 30 2.49 7.44 5.15
CA GLN A 30 3.49 7.90 6.12
C GLN A 30 3.62 6.96 7.33
N LEU A 31 2.50 6.42 7.82
CA LEU A 31 2.49 5.44 8.91
C LEU A 31 3.20 4.15 8.52
N ILE A 32 2.87 3.58 7.35
CA ILE A 32 3.48 2.34 6.85
C ILE A 32 4.97 2.54 6.57
N TRP A 33 5.38 3.70 6.04
CA TRP A 33 6.78 4.00 5.75
C TRP A 33 7.69 3.84 6.97
N ARG A 34 7.20 4.17 8.16
CA ARG A 34 7.95 4.03 9.42
C ARG A 34 8.30 2.58 9.76
N ALA A 35 7.57 1.60 9.21
CA ALA A 35 7.89 0.20 9.37
C ALA A 35 9.13 -0.24 8.56
N PHE A 36 9.71 0.64 7.75
CA PHE A 36 10.85 0.35 6.88
C PHE A 36 12.03 1.30 7.18
N PRO A 37 12.71 1.12 8.34
CA PRO A 37 13.89 1.91 8.67
C PRO A 37 15.01 1.66 7.64
N GLY A 38 15.73 2.70 7.25
CA GLY A 38 16.82 2.61 6.26
C GLY A 38 16.46 3.11 4.86
N PHE A 39 15.19 3.42 4.60
CA PHE A 39 14.77 4.14 3.40
C PHE A 39 14.72 5.64 3.69
N SER A 40 15.60 6.41 3.04
CA SER A 40 15.63 7.87 3.16
C SER A 40 14.44 8.52 2.45
N ALA A 41 14.09 9.75 2.86
CA ALA A 41 13.12 10.56 2.13
C ALA A 41 13.58 10.74 0.67
N GLY A 42 12.75 10.32 -0.29
CA GLY A 42 13.08 10.32 -1.72
C GLY A 42 13.53 8.96 -2.28
N SER A 43 13.75 7.96 -1.42
CA SER A 43 13.92 6.58 -1.86
C SER A 43 12.65 6.06 -2.55
N LYS A 44 12.79 5.05 -3.42
CA LYS A 44 11.61 4.34 -3.96
C LYS A 44 10.84 3.68 -2.82
N GLN A 45 9.52 3.75 -2.88
CA GLN A 45 8.62 3.14 -1.90
C GLN A 45 8.87 1.63 -1.80
N PRO A 46 9.20 1.08 -0.61
CA PRO A 46 9.58 -0.32 -0.46
C PRO A 46 8.39 -1.28 -0.27
N PHE A 47 7.17 -0.76 -0.33
CA PHE A 47 5.94 -1.51 -0.08
C PHE A 47 4.82 -1.12 -1.06
N LEU A 48 3.83 -2.00 -1.19
CA LEU A 48 2.51 -1.71 -1.74
C LEU A 48 1.49 -1.89 -0.62
N PHE A 49 0.36 -1.19 -0.69
CA PHE A 49 -0.72 -1.40 0.25
C PHE A 49 -2.09 -1.23 -0.41
N THR A 50 -3.09 -1.91 0.15
CA THR A 50 -4.49 -1.75 -0.22
C THR A 50 -5.37 -1.76 1.01
N LEU A 51 -6.47 -1.00 0.97
CA LEU A 51 -7.53 -1.08 1.97
C LEU A 51 -8.43 -2.24 1.59
N THR A 52 -8.66 -3.17 2.51
CA THR A 52 -9.38 -4.42 2.21
C THR A 52 -10.89 -4.22 2.03
N GLY A 53 -11.42 -3.05 2.38
CA GLY A 53 -12.86 -2.79 2.48
C GLY A 53 -13.51 -3.35 3.75
N ARG A 54 -12.79 -4.17 4.53
CA ARG A 54 -13.21 -4.57 5.87
C ARG A 54 -12.93 -3.42 6.85
N GLU A 55 -13.97 -3.06 7.60
CA GLU A 55 -13.90 -2.10 8.70
C GLU A 55 -14.76 -2.59 9.87
N ASP A 56 -14.38 -2.20 11.08
CA ASP A 56 -15.16 -2.41 12.30
C ASP A 56 -15.14 -1.13 13.15
N HIS A 57 -15.71 -1.19 14.36
CA HIS A 57 -15.73 -0.07 15.28
C HIS A 57 -14.33 0.38 15.73
N GLU A 58 -13.34 -0.51 15.63
CA GLU A 58 -11.97 -0.23 16.02
C GLU A 58 -11.17 0.37 14.85
N GLY A 59 -11.48 0.06 13.59
CA GLY A 59 -10.77 0.70 12.47
C GLY A 59 -10.94 0.05 11.11
N ILE A 60 -10.01 0.38 10.22
CA ILE A 60 -9.98 -0.06 8.82
C ILE A 60 -8.81 -1.02 8.60
N TYR A 61 -9.05 -2.11 7.90
CA TYR A 61 -8.04 -3.14 7.63
C TYR A 61 -7.25 -2.81 6.36
N CYS A 62 -5.92 -2.82 6.47
CA CYS A 62 -4.99 -2.59 5.38
C CYS A 62 -4.06 -3.79 5.20
N LEU A 63 -3.95 -4.25 3.96
CA LEU A 63 -2.98 -5.26 3.55
C LEU A 63 -1.74 -4.56 2.99
N VAL A 64 -0.56 -4.91 3.52
CA VAL A 64 0.73 -4.33 3.12
C VAL A 64 1.62 -5.45 2.58
N GLN A 65 2.16 -5.23 1.38
CA GLN A 65 3.14 -6.12 0.74
C GLN A 65 4.49 -5.42 0.66
N SER A 66 5.58 -6.10 1.02
CA SER A 66 6.93 -5.52 0.95
C SER A 66 7.98 -6.57 0.58
N ALA A 67 9.09 -6.12 -0.02
CA ALA A 67 10.21 -7.00 -0.35
C ALA A 67 11.01 -7.40 0.91
N THR A 68 11.11 -6.49 1.89
CA THR A 68 11.81 -6.71 3.16
C THR A 68 10.80 -6.90 4.30
N LYS A 69 11.25 -7.53 5.39
CA LYS A 69 10.42 -7.74 6.58
C LYS A 69 10.13 -6.38 7.26
N PRO A 70 8.86 -6.00 7.46
CA PRO A 70 8.53 -4.75 8.14
C PRO A 70 8.80 -4.82 9.64
N ASP A 71 9.22 -3.70 10.21
CA ASP A 71 9.36 -3.45 11.64
C ASP A 71 8.20 -2.59 12.16
N TRP A 72 7.07 -3.24 12.44
CA TRP A 72 5.87 -2.56 12.92
C TRP A 72 6.02 -1.93 14.31
N GLN A 73 7.04 -2.31 15.09
CA GLN A 73 7.32 -1.65 16.36
C GLN A 73 7.77 -0.20 16.14
N LYS A 74 8.52 0.08 15.07
CA LYS A 74 8.90 1.46 14.71
C LYS A 74 7.73 2.28 14.20
N ALA A 75 6.77 1.67 13.52
CA ALA A 75 5.59 2.37 13.03
C ALA A 75 4.65 2.85 14.14
N THR A 76 4.61 2.13 15.26
CA THR A 76 3.74 2.43 16.41
C THR A 76 4.32 3.47 17.37
N GLN A 77 5.61 3.83 17.23
CA GLN A 77 6.21 4.89 18.04
C GLN A 77 5.54 6.24 17.71
N LYS A 78 4.99 6.89 18.75
CA LYS A 78 4.35 8.20 18.64
C LYS A 78 5.34 9.24 18.14
N ASN A 79 5.13 9.71 16.91
CA ASN A 79 5.77 10.91 16.38
C ASN A 79 4.66 11.92 16.09
N GLY A 80 4.71 13.09 16.72
CA GLY A 80 3.63 14.09 16.84
C GLY A 80 3.07 14.71 15.56
N TYR A 81 3.41 14.16 14.39
CA TYR A 81 2.99 14.66 13.07
C TYR A 81 1.98 13.75 12.35
N ASN A 82 1.66 12.56 12.88
CA ASN A 82 0.65 11.68 12.28
C ASN A 82 -0.38 11.26 13.33
N SER A 83 -1.65 11.58 13.08
CA SER A 83 -2.77 11.21 13.97
C SER A 83 -3.22 9.76 13.78
N LEU A 84 -2.82 9.09 12.69
CA LEU A 84 -3.13 7.68 12.49
C LEU A 84 -2.25 6.78 13.36
N ILE A 85 -2.92 5.82 13.99
CA ILE A 85 -2.30 4.77 14.80
C ILE A 85 -2.66 3.40 14.25
N ILE A 86 -1.74 2.45 14.43
CA ILE A 86 -2.03 1.03 14.20
C ILE A 86 -2.67 0.52 15.49
N ASN A 87 -3.95 0.14 15.42
CA ASN A 87 -4.66 -0.44 16.55
C ASN A 87 -4.25 -1.89 16.77
N LYS A 88 -4.03 -2.62 15.66
CA LYS A 88 -3.72 -4.05 15.71
C LYS A 88 -2.86 -4.49 14.55
N LEU A 89 -1.88 -5.35 14.84
CA LEU A 89 -1.14 -6.13 13.86
C LEU A 89 -1.70 -7.57 13.89
N HIS A 90 -2.36 -8.00 12.82
CA HIS A 90 -2.94 -9.34 12.75
C HIS A 90 -1.91 -10.41 12.37
N GLY A 91 -0.83 -10.02 11.71
CA GLY A 91 0.27 -10.92 11.41
C GLY A 91 1.20 -10.39 10.32
N VAL A 92 2.37 -11.02 10.25
CA VAL A 92 3.40 -10.82 9.22
C VAL A 92 3.78 -12.19 8.70
N LYS A 93 3.62 -12.43 7.40
CA LYS A 93 3.89 -13.71 6.75
C LYS A 93 4.89 -13.52 5.62
N SER A 94 5.88 -14.40 5.54
CA SER A 94 6.70 -14.57 4.34
C SER A 94 5.90 -15.40 3.33
N VAL A 95 5.86 -14.97 2.08
CA VAL A 95 5.17 -15.62 0.98
C VAL A 95 6.17 -15.91 -0.12
N CYS A 96 6.23 -17.17 -0.52
CA CYS A 96 6.93 -17.62 -1.71
C CYS A 96 5.87 -17.90 -2.78
N PHE A 97 5.68 -16.96 -3.70
CA PHE A 97 4.69 -17.05 -4.77
C PHE A 97 5.30 -17.71 -6.00
N ARG A 98 4.77 -18.87 -6.38
CA ARG A 98 5.21 -19.67 -7.53
C ARG A 98 4.13 -19.66 -8.59
N VAL A 99 4.51 -19.28 -9.80
CA VAL A 99 3.60 -19.18 -10.93
C VAL A 99 4.09 -20.05 -12.08
N HIS A 100 3.20 -20.88 -12.61
CA HIS A 100 3.43 -21.69 -13.79
C HIS A 100 2.54 -21.18 -14.95
N PRO A 101 3.00 -21.32 -16.20
CA PRO A 101 2.16 -21.03 -17.35
C PRO A 101 0.86 -21.84 -17.32
N GLY A 102 -0.28 -21.15 -17.41
CA GLY A 102 -1.61 -21.77 -17.37
C GLY A 102 -2.30 -21.77 -16.00
N ASP A 103 -1.59 -21.38 -14.93
CA ASP A 103 -2.22 -21.23 -13.61
C ASP A 103 -3.31 -20.16 -13.65
N GLN A 104 -4.44 -20.43 -13.00
CA GLN A 104 -5.56 -19.51 -12.85
C GLN A 104 -5.63 -18.99 -11.41
N PHE A 105 -5.79 -17.68 -11.27
CA PHE A 105 -5.86 -17.02 -9.97
C PHE A 105 -7.03 -16.06 -9.91
N PHE A 106 -7.61 -15.94 -8.72
CA PHE A 106 -8.41 -14.79 -8.37
C PHE A 106 -7.48 -13.62 -8.07
N PHE A 107 -7.83 -12.42 -8.55
CA PHE A 107 -7.08 -11.21 -8.26
C PHE A 107 -8.03 -10.08 -7.86
N GLN A 108 -7.53 -9.22 -6.98
CA GLN A 108 -8.16 -7.97 -6.61
C GLN A 108 -7.10 -6.88 -6.74
N ILE A 109 -7.45 -5.78 -7.40
CA ILE A 109 -6.54 -4.66 -7.61
C ILE A 109 -7.27 -3.34 -7.37
N ASP A 110 -6.71 -2.51 -6.49
CA ASP A 110 -7.08 -1.09 -6.39
C ASP A 110 -6.08 -0.30 -7.25
N ALA A 111 -6.54 0.14 -8.42
CA ALA A 111 -5.73 0.84 -9.42
C ALA A 111 -6.29 2.22 -9.73
N CYS A 112 -5.43 3.12 -10.20
CA CYS A 112 -5.82 4.44 -10.68
C CYS A 112 -5.65 4.50 -12.21
N PRO A 113 -6.67 4.07 -13.00
CA PRO A 113 -6.59 4.07 -14.45
C PRO A 113 -6.58 5.51 -14.97
N VAL A 114 -5.45 5.95 -15.51
CA VAL A 114 -5.24 7.30 -16.03
C VAL A 114 -4.63 7.28 -17.43
N LYS A 115 -4.99 8.26 -18.25
CA LYS A 115 -4.37 8.56 -19.55
C LYS A 115 -3.69 9.92 -19.51
N ASN A 116 -2.66 10.11 -20.33
CA ASN A 116 -2.05 11.42 -20.53
C ASN A 116 -2.85 12.19 -21.59
N ILE A 117 -3.34 13.38 -21.22
CA ILE A 117 -4.01 14.32 -22.12
C ILE A 117 -3.03 15.45 -22.42
N PHE A 118 -2.80 15.71 -23.71
CA PHE A 118 -1.98 16.83 -24.17
C PHE A 118 -2.91 17.95 -24.63
N GLN A 119 -2.87 19.11 -23.97
CA GLN A 119 -3.65 20.30 -24.34
C GLN A 119 -2.71 21.50 -24.49
N GLY A 120 -2.72 22.15 -25.66
CA GLY A 120 -2.00 23.40 -25.93
C GLY A 120 -0.46 23.30 -25.92
N ARG A 121 0.22 24.41 -25.55
CA ARG A 121 1.68 24.57 -25.54
C ARG A 121 2.41 23.78 -24.44
N HIS A 122 1.71 23.04 -23.59
CA HIS A 122 2.32 22.28 -22.49
C HIS A 122 2.78 20.89 -22.97
N GLN A 123 4.08 20.75 -23.24
CA GLN A 123 4.69 19.47 -23.67
C GLN A 123 4.58 18.34 -22.64
N ARG A 124 4.34 18.64 -21.35
CA ARG A 124 4.41 17.63 -20.27
C ARG A 124 3.16 16.75 -20.11
N GLY A 125 2.06 17.04 -20.80
CA GLY A 125 0.80 16.31 -20.66
C GLY A 125 0.21 16.39 -19.24
N LYS A 126 -1.10 16.16 -19.08
CA LYS A 126 -1.76 16.02 -17.78
C LYS A 126 -2.32 14.62 -17.64
N LYS A 127 -2.10 13.97 -16.51
CA LYS A 127 -2.76 12.70 -16.19
C LYS A 127 -4.22 12.97 -15.87
N ALA A 128 -5.12 12.32 -16.58
CA ALA A 128 -6.55 12.38 -16.33
C ALA A 128 -7.10 10.96 -16.16
N PRO A 129 -8.07 10.75 -15.26
CA PRO A 129 -8.76 9.47 -15.12
C PRO A 129 -9.42 9.04 -16.44
N ILE A 130 -9.39 7.74 -16.70
CA ILE A 130 -10.15 7.13 -17.79
C ILE A 130 -11.57 6.92 -17.28
N TYR A 131 -12.53 7.68 -17.80
CA TYR A 131 -13.95 7.41 -17.60
C TYR A 131 -14.49 6.70 -18.85
N ASN A 132 -15.25 5.61 -18.64
CA ASN A 132 -16.17 5.14 -19.67
C ASN A 132 -17.39 6.07 -19.63
N PRO A 133 -17.77 6.71 -20.75
CA PRO A 133 -19.02 7.46 -20.84
C PRO A 133 -20.24 6.56 -20.64
#